data_AF-A0A951IA29-F1
#
_entry.id   AF-A0A951IA29-F1
#
_cell.length_a   1.000
_cell.length_b   1.000
_cell.length_c   1.000
_cell.angle_alpha   90.00
_cell.angle_beta   90.00
_cell.angle_gamma   90.00
#
_symmetry.space_group_name_H-M   'P 1'
#
loop_
_entity.id
_entity.type
_entity.pdbx_description
1 polymer ?
#
loop_
_entity_poly.entity_id
_entity_poly.type
_entity_poly.pdbx_seq_one_letter_code
_entity_poly.pdbx_strand_id
1 'polypeptide(L)'
;MRFASIVMSATAMLALCVSFARAAEMPTRIGQCVATRVKEVGTRLEGAPGTGSLVTFANGGVQVSYDQLPQVDESHPGDRVSMCLVSIPKDCPPGDDRGRIYTTTNKRTGQRWTLPDSEHGCGGA
;
A
#
# COMPACT_ATOMS: atom_id res chain seq x y z
N MET A 1 -7.93 64.39 -32.63
CA MET A 1 -7.05 63.24 -32.33
C MET A 1 -7.78 62.34 -31.34
N ARG A 2 -8.10 61.10 -31.74
CA ARG A 2 -8.86 60.12 -30.94
C ARG A 2 -7.86 59.24 -30.20
N PHE A 3 -7.85 59.28 -28.86
CA PHE A 3 -7.20 58.26 -28.06
C PHE A 3 -8.30 57.38 -27.45
N ALA A 4 -8.49 56.20 -28.02
CA ALA A 4 -9.35 55.16 -27.46
C ALA A 4 -8.50 54.32 -26.50
N SER A 5 -8.82 54.40 -25.20
CA SER A 5 -8.20 53.61 -24.15
C SER A 5 -8.63 52.14 -24.29
N ILE A 6 -7.65 51.27 -24.55
CA ILE A 6 -7.83 49.81 -24.54
C ILE A 6 -7.90 49.39 -23.07
N VAL A 7 -9.08 48.95 -22.62
CA VAL A 7 -9.27 48.34 -21.31
C VAL A 7 -8.75 46.90 -21.40
N MET A 8 -7.64 46.62 -20.73
CA MET A 8 -7.07 45.28 -20.62
C MET A 8 -7.85 44.52 -19.53
N SER A 9 -8.79 43.67 -19.94
CA SER A 9 -9.54 42.80 -19.02
C SER A 9 -8.61 41.71 -18.48
N ALA A 10 -8.23 41.82 -17.21
CA ALA A 10 -7.52 40.78 -16.48
C ALA A 10 -8.51 39.68 -16.04
N THR A 11 -8.64 38.64 -16.85
CA THR A 11 -9.30 37.39 -16.42
C THR A 11 -8.40 36.67 -15.41
N ALA A 12 -8.76 36.76 -14.14
CA ALA A 12 -8.11 36.02 -13.06
C ALA A 12 -8.35 34.51 -13.25
N MET A 13 -7.29 33.78 -13.59
CA MET A 13 -7.30 32.33 -13.68
C MET A 13 -7.27 31.75 -12.26
N LEU A 14 -8.42 31.34 -11.73
CA LEU A 14 -8.52 30.64 -10.44
C LEU A 14 -7.87 29.26 -10.60
N ALA A 15 -6.62 29.11 -10.17
CA ALA A 15 -5.94 27.82 -10.10
C ALA A 15 -6.55 27.00 -8.96
N LEU A 16 -7.40 26.01 -9.29
CA LEU A 16 -7.81 24.99 -8.33
C LEU A 16 -6.60 24.12 -7.98
N CYS A 17 -6.09 24.24 -6.76
CA CYS A 17 -5.13 23.31 -6.20
C CYS A 17 -5.81 21.93 -6.00
N VAL A 18 -5.77 21.07 -7.02
CA VAL A 18 -6.19 19.68 -6.91
C VAL A 18 -5.21 18.96 -5.99
N SER A 19 -5.60 18.76 -4.73
CA SER A 19 -4.82 18.01 -3.75
C SER A 19 -4.98 16.51 -4.03
N PHE A 20 -4.00 15.91 -4.68
CA PHE A 20 -3.92 14.45 -4.77
C PHE A 20 -3.53 13.88 -3.41
N ALA A 21 -4.43 13.12 -2.78
CA ALA A 21 -4.12 12.39 -1.56
C ALA A 21 -3.09 11.29 -1.88
N ARG A 22 -1.83 11.51 -1.52
CA ARG A 22 -0.77 10.50 -1.60
C ARG A 22 -1.07 9.38 -0.59
N ALA A 23 -0.88 8.13 -1.00
CA ALA A 23 -0.98 7.00 -0.08
C ALA A 23 0.03 7.18 1.07
N ALA A 24 -0.37 6.89 2.31
CA ALA A 24 0.49 7.01 3.47
C ALA A 24 1.71 6.10 3.34
N GLU A 25 2.90 6.56 3.74
CA GLU A 25 4.12 5.75 3.63
C GLU A 25 4.06 4.45 4.45
N MET A 26 4.91 3.49 4.12
CA MET A 26 5.00 2.24 4.88
C MET A 26 5.42 2.50 6.33
N PRO A 27 4.90 1.75 7.32
CA PRO A 27 5.33 1.89 8.70
C PRO A 27 6.77 1.38 8.83
N THR A 28 7.62 2.15 9.51
CA THR A 28 9.07 1.86 9.63
C THR A 28 9.50 1.48 11.04
N ARG A 29 8.62 1.63 12.03
CA ARG A 29 8.86 1.26 13.42
C ARG A 29 7.88 0.21 13.90
N ILE A 30 8.36 -0.76 14.66
CA ILE A 30 7.50 -1.80 15.26
C ILE A 30 6.41 -1.13 16.10
N GLY A 31 5.15 -1.53 15.89
CA GLY A 31 3.97 -0.95 16.50
C GLY A 31 3.38 0.25 15.75
N GLN A 32 4.10 0.83 14.77
CA GLN A 32 3.54 1.89 13.93
C GLN A 32 2.50 1.32 12.98
N CYS A 33 1.34 1.97 12.93
CA CYS A 33 0.26 1.64 12.01
C CYS A 33 0.01 2.78 11.03
N VAL A 34 -0.35 2.44 9.79
CA VAL A 34 -0.76 3.39 8.76
C VAL A 34 -2.06 2.93 8.11
N ALA A 35 -2.86 3.91 7.67
CA ALA A 35 -4.04 3.64 6.86
C ALA A 35 -3.63 3.60 5.38
N THR A 36 -4.03 2.54 4.69
CA THR A 36 -3.82 2.38 3.24
C THR A 36 -5.03 1.67 2.63
N ARG A 37 -4.91 1.26 1.37
CA ARG A 37 -5.94 0.50 0.66
C ARG A 37 -5.36 -0.72 0.02
N VAL A 38 -6.15 -1.79 -0.04
CA VAL A 38 -5.86 -2.93 -0.94
C VAL A 38 -5.81 -2.39 -2.36
N LYS A 39 -4.73 -2.70 -3.06
CA LYS A 39 -4.57 -2.42 -4.48
C LYS A 39 -4.99 -3.63 -5.30
N GLU A 40 -4.51 -4.82 -4.93
CA GLU A 40 -4.77 -6.06 -5.65
C GLU A 40 -4.71 -7.25 -4.69
N VAL A 41 -5.51 -8.28 -4.98
CA VAL A 41 -5.50 -9.58 -4.32
C VAL A 41 -5.27 -10.64 -5.40
N GLY A 42 -4.39 -11.58 -5.12
CA GLY A 42 -4.04 -12.64 -6.05
C GLY A 42 -3.47 -13.87 -5.33
N THR A 43 -2.86 -14.73 -6.11
CA THR A 43 -2.17 -15.93 -5.63
C THR A 43 -0.68 -15.66 -5.50
N ARG A 44 0.00 -16.39 -4.61
CA ARG A 44 1.46 -16.28 -4.44
C ARG A 44 2.20 -16.45 -5.76
N LEU A 45 1.90 -17.54 -6.48
CA LEU A 45 2.32 -17.72 -7.86
C LEU A 45 1.22 -17.23 -8.79
N GLU A 46 1.58 -16.33 -9.70
CA GLU A 46 0.63 -15.70 -10.62
C GLU A 46 -0.18 -16.73 -11.40
N GLY A 47 -1.51 -16.59 -11.40
CA GLY A 47 -2.42 -17.46 -12.14
C GLY A 47 -2.49 -18.91 -11.66
N ALA A 48 -1.93 -19.22 -10.48
CA ALA A 48 -1.91 -20.57 -9.92
C ALA A 48 -2.68 -20.65 -8.58
N PRO A 49 -4.00 -20.94 -8.62
CA PRO A 49 -4.83 -21.13 -7.44
C PRO A 49 -4.27 -22.17 -6.47
N GLY A 50 -4.42 -21.93 -5.16
CA GLY A 50 -3.99 -22.86 -4.11
C GLY A 50 -2.48 -22.86 -3.84
N THR A 51 -1.71 -22.01 -4.52
CA THR A 51 -0.27 -21.85 -4.27
C THR A 51 0.06 -20.89 -3.13
N GLY A 52 -0.96 -20.25 -2.56
CA GLY A 52 -0.87 -19.28 -1.47
C GLY A 52 -1.49 -17.94 -1.83
N SER A 53 -1.54 -17.02 -0.87
CA SER A 53 -2.13 -15.69 -1.06
C SER A 53 -1.08 -14.61 -1.34
N LEU A 54 -1.45 -13.65 -2.17
CA LEU A 54 -0.74 -12.39 -2.41
C LEU A 54 -1.71 -11.23 -2.25
N VAL A 55 -1.27 -10.17 -1.57
CA VAL A 55 -1.99 -8.90 -1.53
C VAL A 55 -1.03 -7.73 -1.64
N THR A 56 -1.39 -6.74 -2.46
CA THR A 56 -0.62 -5.51 -2.63
C THR A 56 -1.44 -4.30 -2.17
N PHE A 57 -0.76 -3.23 -1.78
CA PHE A 57 -1.38 -2.06 -1.18
C PHE A 57 -0.99 -0.77 -1.91
N ALA A 58 -1.86 0.24 -1.81
CA ALA A 58 -1.69 1.52 -2.51
C ALA A 58 -0.42 2.30 -2.11
N ASN A 59 0.14 2.01 -0.94
CA ASN A 59 1.38 2.59 -0.45
C ASN A 59 2.66 1.80 -0.79
N GLY A 60 2.54 0.82 -1.69
CA GLY A 60 3.67 -0.02 -2.12
C GLY A 60 3.93 -1.23 -1.22
N GLY A 61 3.16 -1.42 -0.15
CA GLY A 61 3.23 -2.64 0.64
C GLY A 61 2.81 -3.87 -0.16
N VAL A 62 3.41 -4.99 0.19
CA VAL A 62 3.07 -6.33 -0.31
C VAL A 62 3.00 -7.25 0.89
N GLN A 63 2.12 -8.24 0.86
CA GLN A 63 2.15 -9.36 1.80
C GLN A 63 1.88 -10.66 1.07
N VAL A 64 2.62 -11.70 1.45
CA VAL A 64 2.57 -12.99 0.76
C VAL A 64 2.58 -14.15 1.75
N SER A 65 1.93 -15.24 1.37
CA SER A 65 1.79 -16.46 2.15
C SER A 65 1.89 -17.67 1.23
N TYR A 66 2.50 -18.76 1.70
CA TYR A 66 2.38 -20.06 1.03
C TYR A 66 1.00 -20.69 1.23
N ASP A 67 0.34 -20.38 2.35
CA ASP A 67 -1.04 -20.80 2.60
C ASP A 67 -2.02 -19.86 1.90
N GLN A 68 -3.13 -20.42 1.41
CA GLN A 68 -4.28 -19.66 0.92
C GLN A 68 -5.10 -19.18 2.12
N LEU A 69 -5.20 -17.86 2.31
CA LEU A 69 -5.84 -17.25 3.47
C LEU A 69 -7.18 -16.63 3.09
N PRO A 70 -8.31 -17.14 3.64
CA PRO A 70 -9.63 -16.59 3.36
C PRO A 70 -9.75 -15.10 3.66
N GLN A 71 -9.05 -14.60 4.70
CA GLN A 71 -9.07 -13.18 5.06
C GLN A 71 -8.47 -12.28 3.97
N VAL A 72 -7.49 -12.81 3.23
CA VAL A 72 -6.89 -12.12 2.08
C VAL A 72 -7.80 -12.27 0.87
N ASP A 73 -8.30 -13.46 0.60
CA ASP A 73 -9.16 -13.76 -0.56
C ASP A 73 -10.50 -13.00 -0.55
N GLU A 74 -11.05 -12.76 0.63
CA GLU A 74 -12.27 -11.96 0.81
C GLU A 74 -12.04 -10.45 0.67
N SER A 75 -10.79 -9.99 0.57
CA SER A 75 -10.46 -8.58 0.37
C SER A 75 -10.60 -8.18 -1.10
N HIS A 76 -10.91 -6.91 -1.34
CA HIS A 76 -11.13 -6.37 -2.69
C HIS A 76 -10.31 -5.10 -2.92
N PRO A 77 -9.90 -4.79 -4.17
CA PRO A 77 -9.32 -3.50 -4.51
C PRO A 77 -10.14 -2.32 -3.97
N GLY A 78 -9.47 -1.37 -3.32
CA GLY A 78 -10.09 -0.20 -2.71
C GLY A 78 -10.46 -0.34 -1.23
N ASP A 79 -10.49 -1.57 -0.69
CA ASP A 79 -10.76 -1.80 0.73
C ASP A 79 -9.81 -1.00 1.61
N ARG A 80 -10.37 -0.25 2.58
CA ARG A 80 -9.56 0.46 3.57
C ARG A 80 -8.96 -0.54 4.55
N VAL A 81 -7.66 -0.44 4.78
CA VAL A 81 -6.97 -1.30 5.73
C VAL A 81 -6.12 -0.48 6.70
N SER A 82 -5.91 -1.03 7.89
CA SER A 82 -4.85 -0.59 8.81
C SER A 82 -3.73 -1.61 8.74
N MET A 83 -2.52 -1.16 8.42
CA MET A 83 -1.31 -1.99 8.35
C MET A 83 -0.33 -1.55 9.42
N CYS A 84 0.10 -2.49 10.26
CA CYS A 84 1.02 -2.23 11.38
C CYS A 84 2.28 -3.08 11.23
N LEU A 85 3.46 -2.47 11.34
CA LEU A 85 4.71 -3.22 11.36
C LEU A 85 4.85 -3.95 12.70
N VAL A 86 5.07 -5.26 12.68
CA VAL A 86 5.19 -6.09 13.90
C VAL A 86 6.55 -6.76 14.04
N SER A 87 7.30 -6.93 12.96
CA SER A 87 8.67 -7.47 13.01
C SER A 87 9.56 -6.85 11.94
N ILE A 88 10.82 -6.58 12.31
CA ILE A 88 11.89 -6.21 11.39
C ILE A 88 12.93 -7.34 11.45
N PRO A 89 13.36 -7.89 10.30
CA PRO A 89 14.34 -8.96 10.26
C PRO A 89 15.70 -8.46 10.80
N LYS A 90 16.49 -9.39 11.34
CA LYS A 90 17.82 -9.11 11.91
C LYS A 90 18.88 -9.79 11.07
N ASP A 91 20.12 -9.33 11.21
CA ASP A 91 21.31 -9.93 10.59
C ASP A 91 21.23 -10.03 9.05
N CYS A 92 20.54 -9.08 8.44
CA CYS A 92 20.38 -9.00 6.99
C CYS A 92 21.65 -8.47 6.30
N PRO A 93 21.97 -8.95 5.09
CA PRO A 93 22.98 -8.32 4.25
C PRO A 93 22.65 -6.84 3.99
N PRO A 94 23.66 -5.96 3.80
CA PRO A 94 23.42 -4.55 3.51
C PRO A 94 22.52 -4.36 2.28
N GLY A 95 21.37 -3.69 2.48
CA GLY A 95 20.39 -3.41 1.44
C GLY A 95 19.32 -4.47 1.21
N ASP A 96 19.39 -5.63 1.89
CA ASP A 96 18.31 -6.63 1.87
C ASP A 96 17.37 -6.43 3.05
N ASP A 97 16.28 -5.73 2.77
CA ASP A 97 15.28 -5.32 3.76
C ASP A 97 14.07 -6.27 3.84
N ARG A 98 14.10 -7.39 3.09
CA ARG A 98 12.98 -8.33 2.96
C ARG A 98 12.71 -9.11 4.24
N GLY A 99 11.45 -9.46 4.46
CA GLY A 99 11.02 -10.27 5.60
C GLY A 99 10.50 -9.44 6.77
N ARG A 100 10.15 -8.17 6.54
CA ARG A 100 9.36 -7.41 7.52
C ARG A 100 7.98 -8.02 7.59
N ILE A 101 7.45 -8.12 8.81
CA ILE A 101 6.13 -8.72 9.05
C ILE A 101 5.17 -7.62 9.44
N TYR A 102 4.00 -7.62 8.81
CA TYR A 102 2.94 -6.67 9.08
C TYR A 102 1.67 -7.38 9.49
N THR A 103 0.94 -6.78 10.42
CA THR A 103 -0.46 -7.14 10.67
C THR A 103 -1.35 -6.17 9.93
N THR A 104 -2.24 -6.69 9.10
CA THR A 104 -3.19 -5.89 8.32
C THR A 104 -4.62 -6.25 8.71
N THR A 105 -5.44 -5.24 8.96
CA THR A 105 -6.86 -5.39 9.27
C THR A 105 -7.70 -4.70 8.20
N ASN A 106 -8.52 -5.47 7.51
CA ASN A 106 -9.48 -4.95 6.54
C ASN A 106 -10.68 -4.35 7.27
N LYS A 107 -10.96 -3.06 7.04
CA LYS A 107 -12.02 -2.34 7.74
C LYS A 107 -13.42 -2.62 7.20
N ARG A 108 -13.54 -3.18 5.99
CA ARG A 108 -14.82 -3.62 5.43
C ARG A 108 -15.26 -4.95 6.03
N THR A 109 -14.36 -5.94 6.07
CA THR A 109 -14.67 -7.30 6.54
C THR A 109 -14.43 -7.48 8.05
N GLY A 110 -13.62 -6.61 8.66
CA GLY A 110 -13.12 -6.78 10.04
C GLY A 110 -12.04 -7.85 10.19
N GLN A 111 -11.73 -8.58 9.11
CA GLN A 111 -10.74 -9.66 9.11
C GLN A 111 -9.32 -9.12 9.23
N ARG A 112 -8.43 -9.96 9.77
CA ARG A 112 -7.04 -9.61 10.06
C ARG A 112 -6.11 -10.76 9.71
N TRP A 113 -4.95 -10.42 9.16
CA TRP A 113 -3.86 -11.36 8.88
C TRP A 113 -2.51 -10.76 9.27
N THR A 114 -1.52 -11.62 9.51
CA THR A 114 -0.14 -11.23 9.82
C THR A 114 0.79 -11.98 8.89
N LEU A 115 1.45 -11.27 7.98
CA LEU A 115 2.22 -11.86 6.88
C LEU A 115 3.50 -11.07 6.61
N PRO A 116 4.56 -11.73 6.11
CA PRO A 116 5.76 -11.08 5.64
C PRO A 116 5.51 -10.30 4.33
N ASP A 117 6.38 -9.34 4.04
CA ASP A 117 6.41 -8.61 2.77
C ASP A 117 7.17 -9.32 1.64
N SER A 118 7.70 -10.50 1.91
CA SER A 118 8.41 -11.33 0.94
C SER A 118 8.24 -12.81 1.26
N GLU A 119 8.29 -13.66 0.22
CA GLU A 119 8.20 -15.12 0.36
C GLU A 119 9.37 -15.67 1.17
N HIS A 120 10.53 -15.05 0.98
CA HIS A 120 11.78 -15.40 1.63
C HIS A 120 12.27 -14.22 2.48
N GLY A 121 12.83 -14.51 3.65
CA GLY A 121 13.48 -13.49 4.47
C GLY A 121 14.76 -12.95 3.83
N CYS A 122 15.34 -11.93 4.47
CA CYS A 122 16.62 -11.40 4.05
C CYS A 122 17.73 -12.47 4.12
N GLY A 123 18.73 -12.38 3.24
CA GLY A 123 19.91 -13.25 3.28
C GLY A 123 19.82 -14.56 2.49
N GLY A 124 18.70 -14.83 1.81
CA GLY A 124 18.59 -16.00 0.92
C GLY A 124 17.18 -16.28 0.44
N ALA A 125 17.01 -17.44 -0.20
CA ALA A 125 15.75 -18.07 -0.56
C ALA A 125 15.71 -19.49 0.03
#